data_AF-A0A5N0Z2U4-F1
#
_entry.id   AF-A0A5N0Z2U4-F1
#
_cell.length_a   1.000
_cell.length_b   1.000
_cell.length_c   1.000
_cell.angle_alpha   90.00
_cell.angle_beta   90.00
_cell.angle_gamma   90.00
#
_symmetry.space_group_name_H-M   'P 1'
#
loop_
_entity.id
_entity.type
_entity.pdbx_description
1 polymer ?
#
loop_
_entity_poly.entity_id
_entity_poly.type
_entity_poly.pdbx_seq_one_letter_code
_entity_poly.pdbx_strand_id
1 'polypeptide(L)'
;MDPIERLNSLPEEITRTFHPDFVFLITPDKIQHFPLRNATYEQKLAEVKNRFDHSLMVKTWQGHKVIYSPDLEQFALIPRE
;
A
#
# COMPACT_ATOMS: atom_id res chain seq x y z
N MET A 1 -6.67 -11.84 -4.88
CA MET A 1 -7.27 -11.28 -3.64
C MET A 1 -7.76 -9.86 -3.94
N ASP A 2 -8.89 -9.40 -3.39
CA ASP A 2 -9.24 -7.96 -3.48
C ASP A 2 -8.54 -7.17 -2.37
N PRO A 3 -7.64 -6.22 -2.70
CA PRO A 3 -7.00 -5.37 -1.68
C PRO A 3 -7.97 -4.61 -0.77
N ILE A 4 -9.16 -4.21 -1.25
CA ILE A 4 -10.10 -3.46 -0.41
C ILE A 4 -10.72 -4.35 0.66
N GLU A 5 -11.15 -5.55 0.28
CA GLU A 5 -11.68 -6.53 1.24
C GLU A 5 -10.62 -6.89 2.29
N ARG A 6 -9.36 -7.05 1.87
CA ARG A 6 -8.25 -7.31 2.78
C ARG A 6 -8.02 -6.17 3.76
N LEU A 7 -8.10 -4.92 3.31
CA LEU A 7 -7.92 -3.75 4.17
C LEU A 7 -9.10 -3.57 5.13
N ASN A 8 -10.33 -3.83 4.68
CA ASN A 8 -11.53 -3.77 5.52
C ASN A 8 -11.57 -4.88 6.58
N SER A 9 -10.87 -6.00 6.37
CA SER A 9 -10.76 -7.08 7.35
C SER A 9 -9.63 -6.89 8.36
N LEU A 10 -8.83 -5.82 8.23
CA LEU A 10 -7.80 -5.52 9.21
C LEU A 10 -8.40 -4.97 10.50
N PRO A 11 -7.86 -5.36 11.67
CA PRO A 11 -8.17 -4.70 12.94
C PRO A 11 -7.93 -3.19 12.86
N GLU A 12 -8.78 -2.41 13.54
CA GLU A 12 -8.67 -0.95 13.55
C GLU A 12 -7.33 -0.48 14.11
N GLU A 13 -6.77 -1.22 15.07
CA GLU A 13 -5.45 -0.94 15.64
C GLU A 13 -4.36 -0.95 14.58
N ILE A 14 -4.46 -1.81 13.56
CA ILE A 14 -3.49 -1.87 12.47
C ILE A 14 -3.70 -0.68 11.53
N THR A 15 -4.93 -0.39 11.14
CA THR A 15 -5.20 0.67 10.16
C THR A 15 -4.85 2.06 10.69
N ARG A 16 -4.93 2.26 12.01
CA ARG A 16 -4.48 3.49 12.70
C ARG A 16 -2.96 3.71 12.68
N THR A 17 -2.16 2.69 12.37
CA THR A 17 -0.69 2.81 12.26
C THR A 17 -0.21 3.28 10.89
N PHE A 18 -1.10 3.43 9.90
CA PHE A 18 -0.73 3.86 8.57
C PHE A 18 -0.37 5.35 8.53
N HIS A 19 0.93 5.61 8.69
CA HIS A 19 1.49 6.95 8.75
C HIS A 19 2.19 7.34 7.44
N PRO A 20 2.03 8.58 6.93
CA PRO A 20 2.55 9.02 5.62
C PRO A 20 4.06 8.84 5.44
N ASP A 21 4.82 8.83 6.52
CA ASP A 21 6.26 8.52 6.54
C ASP A 21 6.63 7.11 6.06
N PHE A 22 5.66 6.23 5.84
CA PHE A 22 5.90 4.84 5.48
C PHE A 22 5.13 4.45 4.22
N VAL A 23 5.67 3.47 3.50
CA VAL A 23 4.93 2.69 2.51
C VAL A 23 4.72 1.30 3.07
N PHE A 24 3.50 0.79 2.98
CA PHE A 24 3.15 -0.52 3.51
C PHE A 24 3.05 -1.52 2.36
N LEU A 25 3.71 -2.66 2.49
CA LEU A 25 3.53 -3.82 1.62
C LEU A 25 2.68 -4.84 2.37
N ILE A 26 1.54 -5.18 1.79
CA ILE A 26 0.55 -6.06 2.39
C ILE A 26 0.50 -7.32 1.54
N THR A 27 0.76 -8.45 2.17
CA THR A 27 0.63 -9.80 1.59
C THR A 27 -0.50 -10.54 2.31
N PRO A 28 -0.88 -11.75 1.86
CA PRO A 28 -1.87 -12.56 2.58
C PRO A 28 -1.49 -12.79 4.05
N ASP A 29 -0.22 -13.09 4.30
CA ASP A 29 0.25 -13.53 5.62
C ASP A 29 0.76 -12.41 6.52
N LYS A 30 1.20 -11.28 5.97
CA LYS A 30 1.89 -10.24 6.74
C LYS A 30 1.74 -8.84 6.17
N ILE A 31 2.02 -7.87 7.03
CA ILE A 31 2.14 -6.45 6.68
C ILE A 31 3.56 -6.00 7.02
N GLN A 32 4.25 -5.45 6.04
CA GLN A 32 5.57 -4.86 6.20
C GLN A 32 5.48 -3.36 5.95
N HIS A 33 6.28 -2.57 6.66
CA HIS A 33 6.37 -1.13 6.49
C HIS A 33 7.80 -0.73 6.13
N PHE A 34 7.92 0.22 5.21
CA PHE A 34 9.20 0.73 4.73
C PHE A 34 9.26 2.24 4.96
N PRO A 35 10.28 2.77 5.65
CA PRO A 35 10.38 4.20 5.94
C PRO A 35 10.75 4.99 4.68
N LEU A 36 9.91 5.96 4.32
CA LEU A 36 10.07 6.91 3.22
C LEU A 36 9.72 8.34 3.69
N ARG A 37 10.35 8.76 4.80
CA ARG A 37 10.03 9.98 5.58
C ARG A 37 10.11 11.32 4.83
N ASN A 38 10.88 11.38 3.75
CA ASN A 38 11.10 12.62 2.98
C ASN A 38 10.71 12.46 1.51
N ALA A 39 10.05 11.37 1.16
CA ALA A 39 9.67 11.12 -0.23
C ALA A 39 8.32 11.77 -0.53
N THR A 40 8.24 12.46 -1.66
CA THR A 40 6.96 12.92 -2.20
C THR A 40 6.09 11.72 -2.57
N TYR A 41 4.78 11.94 -2.72
CA TYR A 41 3.89 10.90 -3.22
C TYR A 41 4.38 10.28 -4.54
N GLU A 42 4.86 11.10 -5.46
CA GLU A 42 5.36 10.62 -6.76
C GLU A 42 6.60 9.74 -6.60
N GLN A 43 7.51 10.08 -5.68
CA GLN A 43 8.68 9.26 -5.37
C GLN A 43 8.29 7.94 -4.72
N LYS A 44 7.33 7.95 -3.78
CA LYS A 44 6.77 6.72 -3.17
C LYS A 44 6.14 5.83 -4.23
N LEU A 45 5.36 6.42 -5.14
CA LEU A 45 4.72 5.70 -6.24
C LEU A 45 5.75 5.13 -7.22
N ALA A 46 6.80 5.88 -7.55
CA ALA A 46 7.88 5.41 -8.43
C ALA A 46 8.64 4.24 -7.81
N GLU A 47 8.95 4.29 -6.50
CA GLU A 47 9.57 3.18 -5.77
C GLU A 47 8.69 1.92 -5.77
N VAL A 48 7.38 2.07 -5.53
CA VAL A 48 6.44 0.95 -5.60
C VAL A 48 6.41 0.39 -7.02
N LYS A 49 6.34 1.24 -8.04
CA LYS A 49 6.33 0.82 -9.44
C LYS A 49 7.62 0.09 -9.85
N ASN A 50 8.78 0.58 -9.42
CA ASN A 50 10.07 -0.03 -9.71
C ASN A 50 10.20 -1.44 -9.09
N ARG A 51 9.50 -1.71 -7.99
CA ARG A 51 9.53 -3.02 -7.32
C ARG A 51 8.42 -3.97 -7.79
N PHE A 52 7.38 -3.44 -8.41
CA PHE A 52 6.25 -4.19 -8.93
C PHE A 52 6.33 -4.18 -10.46
N ASP A 53 6.97 -5.19 -11.05
CA ASP A 53 7.22 -5.32 -12.50
C ASP A 53 5.95 -5.41 -13.40
N HIS A 54 4.74 -5.38 -12.82
CA HIS A 54 3.50 -5.80 -13.50
C HIS A 54 2.56 -4.63 -13.81
N SER A 55 1.45 -4.90 -14.49
CA SER A 55 0.36 -3.95 -14.77
C SER A 55 -0.27 -3.41 -13.48
N LEU A 56 0.32 -2.36 -12.92
CA LEU A 56 -0.11 -1.76 -11.66
C LEU A 56 -1.34 -0.90 -11.84
N MET A 57 -2.37 -1.25 -11.09
CA MET A 57 -3.61 -0.50 -10.93
C MET A 57 -3.55 0.29 -9.61
N VAL A 58 -4.22 1.44 -9.59
CA VAL A 58 -4.32 2.30 -8.41
C VAL A 58 -5.78 2.44 -8.03
N LYS A 59 -6.09 2.25 -6.75
CA LYS A 59 -7.39 2.57 -6.15
C LYS A 59 -7.21 3.36 -4.87
N THR A 60 -8.31 3.90 -4.35
CA THR A 60 -8.29 4.70 -3.12
C THR A 60 -9.09 3.98 -2.04
N TRP A 61 -8.56 3.94 -0.82
CA TRP A 61 -9.21 3.36 0.36
C TRP A 61 -9.02 4.31 1.55
N GLN A 62 -10.11 4.84 2.11
CA GLN A 62 -10.07 5.84 3.21
C GLN A 62 -9.12 7.03 2.96
N GLY A 63 -8.94 7.42 1.70
CA GLY A 63 -8.01 8.46 1.27
C GLY A 63 -6.58 7.96 1.01
N HIS A 64 -6.20 6.78 1.51
CA HIS A 64 -4.93 6.13 1.19
C HIS A 64 -4.93 5.61 -0.25
N LYS A 65 -3.76 5.60 -0.89
CA LYS A 65 -3.60 5.05 -2.25
C LYS A 65 -3.14 3.61 -2.15
N VAL A 66 -3.85 2.74 -2.85
CA VAL A 66 -3.60 1.30 -2.90
C VAL A 66 -3.15 0.94 -4.30
N ILE A 67 -1.92 0.45 -4.41
CA ILE A 67 -1.29 0.05 -5.66
C ILE A 67 -1.25 -1.47 -5.69
N TYR A 68 -1.87 -2.08 -6.68
CA TYR A 68 -2.01 -3.53 -6.77
C TYR A 68 -1.92 -3.99 -8.22
N SER A 69 -1.66 -5.27 -8.43
CA SER A 69 -1.79 -5.91 -9.73
C SER A 69 -2.79 -7.05 -9.58
N PRO A 70 -3.69 -7.29 -10.56
CA PRO A 70 -4.60 -8.44 -10.52
C PRO A 70 -3.86 -9.78 -10.48
N ASP A 71 -2.62 -9.81 -10.98
CA ASP A 71 -1.78 -11.00 -11.08
C ASP A 71 -0.96 -11.27 -9.79
N LEU A 72 -0.97 -10.34 -8.83
CA LEU A 72 -0.19 -10.43 -7.59
C LEU A 72 -1.11 -10.50 -6.36
N GLU A 73 -0.73 -11.37 -5.42
CA GLU A 73 -1.43 -11.47 -4.14
C GLU A 73 -1.03 -10.38 -3.14
N GLN A 74 0.08 -9.68 -3.42
CA GLN A 74 0.57 -8.58 -2.63
C GLN A 74 0.19 -7.23 -3.25
N PHE A 75 0.01 -6.23 -2.40
CA PHE A 75 -0.27 -4.86 -2.81
C PHE A 75 0.41 -3.87 -1.88
N ALA A 76 0.67 -2.67 -2.39
CA ALA A 76 1.23 -1.58 -1.61
C ALA A 76 0.13 -0.60 -1.17
N LEU A 77 0.27 -0.03 0.01
CA LEU A 77 -0.52 1.08 0.52
C LEU A 77 0.40 2.26 0.80
N ILE A 78 0.12 3.38 0.15
CA ILE A 78 0.73 4.68 0.41
C ILE A 78 -0.28 5.48 1.22
N PRO A 79 0.03 5.82 2.48
CA PRO A 79 -0.92 6.55 3.30
C PRO A 79 -1.17 7.95 2.76
N ARG A 80 -2.37 8.47 3.02
CA ARG A 80 -2.68 9.89 2.80
C ARG A 80 -1.77 10.75 3.68
N GLU A 81 -1.42 11.93 3.16
CA GLU A 81 -0.76 12.99 3.93
C GLU A 81 -1.69 13.58 5.00
#